data_AF-A0A7M5WWV0-F1
#
_entry.id   AF-A0A7M5WWV0-F1
#
_cell.length_a   1.000
_cell.length_b   1.000
_cell.length_c   1.000
_cell.angle_alpha   90.00
_cell.angle_beta   90.00
_cell.angle_gamma   90.00
#
_symmetry.space_group_name_H-M   'P 1'
#
loop_
_entity.id
_entity.type
_entity.pdbx_description
1 polymer ?
#
loop_
_entity_poly.entity_id
_entity_poly.type
_entity_poly.pdbx_seq_one_letter_code
_entity_poly.pdbx_strand_id
1 'polypeptide(L)'
;MKLIGFIFLALLGLTYAAPQYQDGQLHIPDKCSDVLAVKVCDNLEAIAKRLKLKAEDVTKAVVDAVKKGKTSSVEIYNAAKDFLINEVATKKCEDFTTVENCQKLRKVAAFMKLNAEKVEEFVRKAVAEGAVQAADIYAKAMEYYKNEIKTKKCEDLLSVSQCTYLRNLAGKLKVKFDDLEDAIKDAYLETLGDAKALVTKVVAVLKDYALNTKCEDLLNPDLCSALRRFAATTKVQFPVLMEKAVDLLISGYSAGKSLLNGIFKAVDYFYDCTDVFDQSSCDKLKKVAEFIGFGVQEVEEFIKKYVPIAVQKGKDLIKNFPEMMKELGKYLKDKICDNTILCDDAQLSDEQFIFADQVGIFDWDLIKQKIKEYIEIKYPGLQDKVKQKVLDVVNRATNVADLVKESFKEIWQVGGEHAAFVKQILKDLIANIKNIVSPSVPQISYDAVSRLQALKDKIMKYIEAKYPKLTADIKAKIQNIFDKATNIGQIIANAISELLRVHGDNADIVKQIIRDLIKKVKDELKSGISKRSVDFDELKNKLKEYLENKVPQLQAQIKEQLKAVIDKAQSKFQLIREFIKTVWQMSKDKKDEVVKVVKELIEQLKNFN
;
A
#
# COMPACT_ATOMS: atom_id res chain seq x y z
N MET A 1 -34.26 36.58 -21.57
CA MET A 1 -34.27 37.11 -22.96
C MET A 1 -35.20 38.32 -23.18
N LYS A 2 -35.39 39.22 -22.20
CA LYS A 2 -36.24 40.44 -22.38
C LYS A 2 -35.52 41.78 -22.12
N LEU A 3 -34.21 41.76 -21.81
CA LEU A 3 -33.45 42.97 -21.46
C LEU A 3 -32.54 43.52 -22.58
N ILE A 4 -32.28 42.73 -23.63
CA ILE A 4 -31.39 43.13 -24.75
C ILE A 4 -32.15 43.97 -25.80
N GLY A 5 -33.48 43.84 -25.89
CA GLY A 5 -34.30 44.60 -26.85
C GLY A 5 -34.43 46.09 -26.54
N PHE A 6 -34.26 46.52 -25.28
CA PHE A 6 -34.42 47.93 -24.90
C PHE A 6 -33.15 48.79 -25.08
N ILE A 7 -31.97 48.17 -25.11
CA ILE A 7 -30.71 48.89 -25.35
C ILE A 7 -30.51 49.19 -26.84
N PHE A 8 -31.05 48.35 -27.74
CA PHE A 8 -30.93 48.58 -29.19
C PHE A 8 -31.91 49.66 -29.73
N LEU A 9 -33.07 49.88 -29.09
CA LEU A 9 -34.00 50.92 -29.53
C LEU A 9 -33.57 52.34 -29.17
N ALA A 10 -32.75 52.52 -28.12
CA ALA A 10 -32.21 53.83 -27.73
C ALA A 10 -31.03 54.30 -28.60
N LEU A 11 -30.34 53.37 -29.28
CA LEU A 11 -29.23 53.70 -30.20
C LEU A 11 -29.71 54.10 -31.61
N LEU A 12 -30.94 53.77 -32.00
CA LEU A 12 -31.52 54.12 -33.31
C LEU A 12 -32.19 55.50 -33.35
N GLY A 13 -32.37 56.17 -32.20
CA GLY A 13 -32.98 57.50 -32.13
C GLY A 13 -32.03 58.68 -32.32
N LEU A 14 -30.71 58.45 -32.48
CA LEU A 14 -29.69 59.51 -32.58
C LEU A 14 -29.20 59.79 -34.01
N THR A 15 -29.82 59.21 -35.04
CA THR A 15 -29.36 59.36 -36.43
C THR A 15 -29.99 60.51 -37.22
N TYR A 16 -30.88 61.32 -36.63
CA TYR A 16 -31.60 62.38 -37.37
C TYR A 16 -31.40 63.79 -36.79
N ALA A 17 -30.15 64.26 -36.75
CA ALA A 17 -29.80 65.68 -36.75
C ALA A 17 -28.28 65.86 -36.96
N ALA A 18 -27.73 65.30 -38.05
CA ALA A 18 -26.38 65.65 -38.46
C ALA A 18 -26.46 66.92 -39.34
N PRO A 19 -25.98 68.09 -38.87
CA PRO A 19 -25.88 69.27 -39.72
C PRO A 19 -25.00 68.93 -40.94
N GLN A 20 -25.45 69.32 -42.14
CA GLN A 20 -24.66 69.20 -43.36
C GLN A 20 -23.41 70.08 -43.22
N TYR A 21 -22.26 69.45 -42.94
CA TYR A 21 -20.96 70.11 -42.90
C TYR A 21 -20.59 70.53 -44.32
N GLN A 22 -20.60 71.83 -44.58
CA GLN A 22 -20.06 72.40 -45.82
C GLN A 22 -18.54 72.22 -45.83
N ASP A 23 -18.02 71.87 -47.01
CA ASP A 23 -16.60 71.69 -47.28
C ASP A 23 -15.77 72.90 -46.81
N GLY A 24 -14.79 72.63 -45.95
CA GLY A 24 -13.68 73.55 -45.69
C GLY A 24 -13.33 73.69 -44.21
N GLN A 25 -12.29 72.97 -43.79
CA GLN A 25 -11.62 73.05 -42.48
C GLN A 25 -12.44 72.55 -41.28
N LEU A 26 -12.08 71.37 -40.77
CA LEU A 26 -12.50 70.92 -39.45
C LEU A 26 -12.07 71.96 -38.41
N HIS A 27 -13.04 72.58 -37.73
CA HIS A 27 -12.80 73.42 -36.58
C HIS A 27 -12.01 72.63 -35.53
N ILE A 28 -10.84 73.14 -35.14
CA ILE A 28 -10.04 72.54 -34.08
C ILE A 28 -10.76 72.85 -32.76
N PRO A 29 -11.20 71.85 -31.99
CA PRO A 29 -11.98 72.06 -30.78
C PRO A 29 -11.12 72.67 -29.66
N ASP A 30 -11.69 73.57 -28.86
CA ASP A 30 -11.01 74.17 -27.69
C ASP A 30 -11.22 73.32 -26.43
N LYS A 31 -12.32 72.55 -26.39
CA LYS A 31 -12.65 71.60 -25.32
C LYS A 31 -13.18 70.30 -25.89
N CYS A 32 -13.08 69.22 -25.12
CA CYS A 32 -13.56 67.90 -25.55
C CYS A 32 -15.05 67.93 -25.97
N SER A 33 -15.88 68.71 -25.27
CA SER A 33 -17.32 68.78 -25.52
C SER A 33 -17.73 69.50 -26.80
N ASP A 34 -16.78 70.09 -27.54
CA ASP A 34 -17.05 70.70 -28.85
C ASP A 34 -17.21 69.65 -29.97
N VAL A 35 -16.65 68.45 -29.79
CA VAL A 35 -16.66 67.36 -30.79
C VAL A 35 -17.24 66.05 -30.25
N LEU A 36 -17.25 65.85 -28.94
CA LEU A 36 -17.79 64.65 -28.31
C LEU A 36 -18.92 65.00 -27.34
N ALA A 37 -19.85 64.07 -27.14
CA ALA A 37 -20.89 64.22 -26.12
C ALA A 37 -20.25 64.33 -24.72
N VAL A 38 -20.84 65.15 -23.85
CA VAL A 38 -20.33 65.41 -22.47
C VAL A 38 -19.99 64.12 -21.72
N LYS A 39 -20.87 63.13 -21.76
CA LYS A 39 -20.65 61.82 -21.12
C LYS A 39 -19.42 61.07 -21.64
N VAL A 40 -19.07 61.24 -22.92
CA VAL A 40 -17.87 60.65 -23.52
C VAL A 40 -16.62 61.40 -23.02
N CYS A 41 -16.70 62.72 -22.88
CA CYS A 41 -15.64 63.53 -22.28
C CYS A 41 -15.42 63.18 -20.81
N ASP A 42 -16.48 63.06 -20.01
CA ASP A 42 -16.41 62.65 -18.60
C ASP A 42 -15.70 61.29 -18.46
N ASN A 43 -15.96 60.37 -19.40
CA ASN A 43 -15.29 59.07 -19.43
C ASN A 43 -13.79 59.20 -19.74
N LEU A 44 -13.38 60.06 -20.69
CA LEU A 44 -11.97 60.31 -20.99
C LEU A 44 -11.26 61.01 -19.82
N GLU A 45 -11.91 61.96 -19.16
CA GLU A 45 -11.41 62.60 -17.94
C GLU A 45 -11.24 61.61 -16.79
N ALA A 46 -12.20 60.70 -16.60
CA ALA A 46 -12.06 59.63 -15.63
C ALA A 46 -10.88 58.70 -15.95
N ILE A 47 -10.63 58.40 -17.23
CA ILE A 47 -9.46 57.63 -17.68
C ILE A 47 -8.17 58.40 -17.38
N ALA A 48 -8.07 59.68 -17.79
CA ALA A 48 -6.91 60.52 -17.53
C ALA A 48 -6.60 60.61 -16.04
N LYS A 49 -7.61 60.82 -15.19
CA LYS A 49 -7.47 60.84 -13.73
C LYS A 49 -6.91 59.53 -13.18
N ARG A 50 -7.39 58.37 -13.64
CA ARG A 50 -6.87 57.05 -13.23
C ARG A 50 -5.42 56.84 -13.69
N LEU A 51 -5.08 57.35 -14.87
CA LEU A 51 -3.71 57.34 -15.40
C LEU A 51 -2.81 58.40 -14.74
N LYS A 52 -3.31 59.18 -13.78
CA LYS A 52 -2.62 60.32 -13.15
C LYS A 52 -2.12 61.33 -14.19
N LEU A 53 -2.98 61.64 -15.15
CA LEU A 53 -2.85 62.71 -16.14
C LEU A 53 -3.74 63.89 -15.74
N LYS A 54 -3.53 65.06 -16.34
CA LYS A 54 -4.32 66.25 -16.09
C LYS A 54 -5.51 66.33 -17.05
N ALA A 55 -6.51 67.17 -16.75
CA ALA A 55 -7.67 67.34 -17.61
C ALA A 55 -7.29 67.95 -18.97
N GLU A 56 -6.25 68.79 -19.02
CA GLU A 56 -5.76 69.39 -20.26
C GLU A 56 -5.23 68.34 -21.24
N ASP A 57 -4.73 67.20 -20.73
CA ASP A 57 -4.27 66.08 -21.56
C ASP A 57 -5.42 65.43 -22.34
N VAL A 58 -6.65 65.46 -21.80
CA VAL A 58 -7.87 64.98 -22.49
C VAL A 58 -8.20 65.84 -23.69
N THR A 59 -8.22 67.16 -23.50
CA THR A 59 -8.45 68.11 -24.60
C THR A 59 -7.37 67.95 -25.68
N LYS A 60 -6.10 67.85 -25.28
CA LYS A 60 -4.98 67.60 -26.19
C LYS A 60 -5.17 66.31 -26.99
N ALA A 61 -5.61 65.23 -26.34
CA ALA A 61 -5.86 63.94 -26.97
C ALA A 61 -6.97 64.00 -28.02
N VAL A 62 -8.08 64.69 -27.72
CA VAL A 62 -9.21 64.87 -28.63
C VAL A 62 -8.81 65.75 -29.82
N VAL A 63 -8.08 66.84 -29.57
CA VAL A 63 -7.54 67.73 -30.61
C VAL A 63 -6.59 66.97 -31.55
N ASP A 64 -5.70 66.14 -31.00
CA ASP A 64 -4.78 65.32 -31.79
C ASP A 64 -5.53 64.30 -32.68
N ALA A 65 -6.56 63.64 -32.15
CA ALA A 65 -7.40 62.72 -32.92
C ALA A 65 -8.09 63.43 -34.11
N VAL A 66 -8.66 64.62 -33.86
CA VAL A 66 -9.31 65.44 -34.89
C VAL A 66 -8.28 65.90 -35.95
N LYS A 67 -7.09 66.35 -35.53
CA LYS A 67 -5.99 66.73 -36.43
C LYS A 67 -5.51 65.57 -37.31
N LYS A 68 -5.59 64.33 -36.82
CA LYS A 68 -5.31 63.11 -37.58
C LYS A 68 -6.44 62.69 -38.52
N GLY A 69 -7.46 63.53 -38.69
CA GLY A 69 -8.58 63.28 -39.60
C GLY A 69 -9.59 62.25 -39.11
N LYS A 70 -9.62 61.95 -37.80
CA LYS A 70 -10.69 61.12 -37.23
C LYS A 70 -11.97 61.94 -37.20
N THR A 71 -13.05 61.40 -37.76
CA THR A 71 -14.29 62.16 -38.00
C THR A 71 -15.49 61.63 -37.24
N SER A 72 -15.52 60.34 -36.91
CA SER A 72 -16.60 59.78 -36.08
C SER A 72 -16.29 59.88 -34.58
N SER A 73 -17.34 60.03 -33.76
CA SER A 73 -17.20 60.10 -32.30
C SER A 73 -16.50 58.87 -31.70
N VAL A 74 -16.73 57.69 -32.25
CA VAL A 74 -16.08 56.43 -31.85
C VAL A 74 -14.59 56.43 -32.20
N GLU A 75 -14.24 56.87 -33.41
CA GLU A 75 -12.85 56.98 -33.83
C GLU A 75 -12.08 58.01 -32.99
N ILE A 76 -12.68 59.18 -32.76
CA ILE A 76 -12.08 60.24 -31.93
C ILE A 76 -11.90 59.74 -30.49
N TYR A 77 -12.92 59.10 -29.91
CA TYR A 77 -12.83 58.55 -28.56
C TYR A 77 -11.71 57.50 -28.43
N ASN A 78 -11.64 56.54 -29.36
CA ASN A 78 -10.61 55.51 -29.34
C ASN A 78 -9.22 56.10 -29.53
N ALA A 79 -9.05 57.03 -30.47
CA ALA A 79 -7.78 57.72 -30.70
C ALA A 79 -7.35 58.56 -29.48
N ALA A 80 -8.29 59.27 -28.84
CA ALA A 80 -8.01 60.03 -27.62
C ALA A 80 -7.66 59.10 -26.45
N LYS A 81 -8.35 57.98 -26.29
CA LYS A 81 -8.04 56.94 -25.29
C LYS A 81 -6.62 56.38 -25.51
N ASP A 82 -6.27 56.03 -26.74
CA ASP A 82 -4.94 55.53 -27.09
C ASP A 82 -3.85 56.58 -26.83
N PHE A 83 -4.13 57.85 -27.14
CA PHE A 83 -3.24 58.96 -26.81
C PHE A 83 -2.97 59.05 -25.30
N LEU A 84 -4.01 59.03 -24.47
CA LEU A 84 -3.87 59.08 -23.01
C LEU A 84 -3.09 57.87 -22.46
N ILE A 85 -3.30 56.68 -23.01
CA ILE A 85 -2.52 55.48 -22.66
C ILE A 85 -1.03 55.65 -23.03
N ASN A 86 -0.75 56.26 -24.19
CA ASN A 86 0.61 56.48 -24.68
C ASN A 86 1.34 57.59 -23.92
N GLU A 87 0.66 58.63 -23.44
CA GLU A 87 1.25 59.67 -22.59
C GLU A 87 1.81 59.11 -21.27
N VAL A 88 1.26 57.99 -20.80
CA VAL A 88 1.82 57.26 -19.65
C VAL A 88 2.69 56.06 -20.02
N ALA A 89 3.12 55.95 -21.28
CA ALA A 89 4.00 54.86 -21.71
C ALA A 89 5.34 54.84 -20.95
N THR A 90 5.79 55.98 -20.44
CA THR A 90 7.01 56.11 -19.61
C THR A 90 6.80 55.70 -18.15
N LYS A 91 5.55 55.54 -17.70
CA LYS A 91 5.22 55.09 -16.35
C LYS A 91 5.42 53.59 -16.24
N LYS A 92 6.01 53.18 -15.12
CA LYS A 92 6.28 51.78 -14.80
C LYS A 92 5.02 51.12 -14.25
N CYS A 93 5.00 49.79 -14.28
CA CYS A 93 3.92 49.01 -13.67
C CYS A 93 3.65 49.43 -12.20
N GLU A 94 4.71 49.70 -11.43
CA GLU A 94 4.65 50.10 -10.01
C GLU A 94 3.94 51.43 -9.77
N ASP A 95 3.79 52.27 -10.81
CA ASP A 95 3.05 53.52 -10.70
C ASP A 95 1.53 53.30 -10.62
N PHE A 96 1.06 52.10 -10.96
CA PHE A 96 -0.36 51.72 -11.05
C PHE A 96 -0.77 50.62 -10.06
N THR A 97 0.12 49.70 -9.72
CA THR A 97 -0.16 48.59 -8.79
C THR A 97 1.02 48.33 -7.85
N THR A 98 0.92 47.34 -6.97
CA THR A 98 1.99 47.02 -6.01
C THR A 98 3.20 46.40 -6.72
N VAL A 99 4.40 46.58 -6.13
CA VAL A 99 5.65 45.96 -6.61
C VAL A 99 5.50 44.45 -6.74
N GLU A 100 4.84 43.80 -5.78
CA GLU A 100 4.59 42.36 -5.80
C GLU A 100 3.75 41.94 -7.01
N ASN A 101 2.67 42.66 -7.32
CA ASN A 101 1.83 42.38 -8.49
C ASN A 101 2.62 42.57 -9.79
N CYS A 102 3.42 43.63 -9.89
CA CYS A 102 4.28 43.85 -11.04
C CYS A 102 5.31 42.75 -11.23
N GLN A 103 5.92 42.26 -10.15
CA GLN A 103 6.84 41.13 -10.22
C GLN A 103 6.13 39.84 -10.68
N LYS A 104 4.90 39.58 -10.23
CA LYS A 104 4.11 38.44 -10.69
C LYS A 104 3.79 38.55 -12.19
N LEU A 105 3.32 39.70 -12.66
CA LEU A 105 3.03 39.94 -14.08
C LEU A 105 4.30 39.81 -14.95
N ARG A 106 5.44 40.36 -14.48
CA ARG A 106 6.72 40.20 -15.17
C ARG A 106 7.19 38.74 -15.24
N LYS A 107 6.97 37.95 -14.19
CA LYS A 107 7.28 36.50 -14.21
C LYS A 107 6.44 35.77 -15.26
N VAL A 108 5.13 36.06 -15.32
CA VAL A 108 4.22 35.51 -16.34
C VAL A 108 4.69 35.91 -17.74
N ALA A 109 4.98 37.19 -17.97
CA ALA A 109 5.46 37.69 -19.26
C ALA A 109 6.80 37.06 -19.68
N ALA A 110 7.78 37.01 -18.78
CA ALA A 110 9.09 36.42 -19.06
C ALA A 110 8.95 34.95 -19.46
N PHE A 111 8.07 34.20 -18.78
CA PHE A 111 7.81 32.81 -19.14
C PHE A 111 7.13 32.68 -20.50
N MET A 112 6.23 33.61 -20.85
CA MET A 112 5.64 33.72 -22.19
C MET A 112 6.59 34.27 -23.25
N LYS A 113 7.85 34.57 -22.90
CA LYS A 113 8.84 35.24 -23.76
C LYS A 113 8.33 36.59 -24.29
N LEU A 114 7.46 37.25 -23.52
CA LEU A 114 7.02 38.61 -23.78
C LEU A 114 8.03 39.58 -23.16
N ASN A 115 8.25 40.72 -23.83
CA ASN A 115 9.14 41.75 -23.32
C ASN A 115 8.52 42.47 -22.10
N ALA A 116 9.34 43.18 -21.33
CA ALA A 116 8.86 43.94 -20.17
C ALA A 116 7.85 45.03 -20.58
N GLU A 117 7.98 45.59 -21.77
CA GLU A 117 7.07 46.60 -22.32
C GLU A 117 5.62 46.08 -22.44
N LYS A 118 5.44 44.80 -22.79
CA LYS A 118 4.10 44.18 -22.84
C LYS A 118 3.43 44.09 -21.47
N VAL A 119 4.21 43.91 -20.40
CA VAL A 119 3.68 43.94 -19.03
C VAL A 119 3.10 45.32 -18.74
N GLU A 120 3.87 46.36 -19.04
CA GLU A 120 3.45 47.74 -18.79
C GLU A 120 2.27 48.12 -19.68
N GLU A 121 2.25 47.65 -20.93
CA GLU A 121 1.11 47.81 -21.84
C GLU A 121 -0.18 47.22 -21.26
N PHE A 122 -0.14 45.97 -20.77
CA PHE A 122 -1.32 45.31 -20.19
C PHE A 122 -1.81 46.00 -18.91
N VAL A 123 -0.89 46.48 -18.07
CA VAL A 123 -1.24 47.26 -16.87
C VAL A 123 -1.89 48.58 -17.25
N ARG A 124 -1.32 49.32 -18.22
CA ARG A 124 -1.91 50.58 -18.71
C ARG A 124 -3.29 50.36 -19.32
N LYS A 125 -3.46 49.31 -20.12
CA LYS A 125 -4.77 48.93 -20.70
C LYS A 125 -5.80 48.61 -19.60
N ALA A 126 -5.41 47.84 -18.58
CA ALA A 126 -6.28 47.54 -17.44
C ALA A 126 -6.78 48.81 -16.73
N VAL A 127 -5.88 49.77 -16.47
CA VAL A 127 -6.23 51.06 -15.85
C VAL A 127 -7.14 51.91 -16.76
N ALA A 128 -6.85 51.94 -18.06
CA ALA A 128 -7.63 52.68 -19.04
C ALA A 128 -9.04 52.09 -19.25
N GLU A 129 -9.23 50.80 -18.98
CA GLU A 129 -10.55 50.17 -18.92
C GLU A 129 -11.22 50.24 -17.55
N GLY A 130 -10.72 51.11 -16.67
CA GLY A 130 -11.38 51.47 -15.42
C GLY A 130 -11.00 50.62 -14.21
N ALA A 131 -9.98 49.76 -14.28
CA ALA A 131 -9.44 49.14 -13.08
C ALA A 131 -8.74 50.21 -12.22
N VAL A 132 -9.15 50.34 -10.96
CA VAL A 132 -8.60 51.36 -10.04
C VAL A 132 -7.82 50.71 -8.91
N GLN A 133 -8.31 49.59 -8.37
CA GLN A 133 -7.62 48.90 -7.29
C GLN A 133 -6.49 48.03 -7.83
N ALA A 134 -5.42 47.87 -7.04
CA ALA A 134 -4.27 47.05 -7.41
C ALA A 134 -4.66 45.61 -7.80
N ALA A 135 -5.65 45.03 -7.10
CA ALA A 135 -6.19 43.70 -7.39
C ALA A 135 -6.95 43.65 -8.73
N ASP A 136 -7.79 44.65 -9.02
CA ASP A 136 -8.53 44.74 -10.29
C ASP A 136 -7.58 44.90 -11.48
N ILE A 137 -6.54 45.74 -11.32
CA ILE A 137 -5.51 45.96 -12.35
C ILE A 137 -4.79 44.66 -12.65
N TYR A 138 -4.40 43.92 -11.60
CA TYR A 138 -3.77 42.61 -11.75
C TYR A 138 -4.71 41.61 -12.46
N ALA A 139 -5.97 41.51 -12.03
CA ALA A 139 -6.95 40.60 -12.63
C ALA A 139 -7.18 40.89 -14.12
N LYS A 140 -7.37 42.16 -14.50
CA LYS A 140 -7.50 42.58 -15.91
C LYS A 140 -6.22 42.36 -16.71
N ALA A 141 -5.05 42.64 -16.14
CA ALA A 141 -3.78 42.36 -16.80
C ALA A 141 -3.62 40.85 -17.10
N MET A 142 -4.03 40.00 -16.16
CA MET A 142 -4.06 38.53 -16.33
C MET A 142 -5.06 38.08 -17.40
N GLU A 143 -6.16 38.80 -17.61
CA GLU A 143 -7.10 38.53 -18.70
C GLU A 143 -6.46 38.74 -20.08
N TYR A 144 -5.64 39.78 -20.25
CA TYR A 144 -4.88 39.96 -21.49
C TYR A 144 -3.88 38.82 -21.71
N TYR A 145 -3.16 38.39 -20.68
CA TYR A 145 -2.30 37.20 -20.78
C TYR A 145 -3.11 35.94 -21.15
N LYS A 146 -4.31 35.77 -20.59
CA LYS A 146 -5.20 34.65 -20.96
C LYS A 146 -5.55 34.67 -22.44
N ASN A 147 -5.84 35.84 -23.00
CA ASN A 147 -6.15 35.97 -24.43
C ASN A 147 -4.93 35.68 -25.32
N GLU A 148 -3.74 36.10 -24.92
CA GLU A 148 -2.49 35.74 -25.60
C GLU A 148 -2.25 34.21 -25.56
N ILE A 149 -2.45 33.58 -24.40
CA ILE A 149 -2.25 32.13 -24.18
C ILE A 149 -3.24 31.27 -24.98
N LYS A 150 -4.49 31.72 -25.18
CA LYS A 150 -5.49 30.97 -25.95
C LYS A 150 -4.99 30.56 -27.34
N THR A 151 -4.13 31.39 -27.94
CA THR A 151 -3.55 31.14 -29.27
C THR A 151 -2.30 30.26 -29.26
N LYS A 152 -1.74 29.98 -28.08
CA LYS A 152 -0.52 29.20 -27.90
C LYS A 152 -0.80 27.70 -27.89
N LYS A 153 0.11 26.94 -28.50
CA LYS A 153 0.14 25.48 -28.43
C LYS A 153 0.90 25.04 -27.19
N CYS A 154 0.76 23.77 -26.81
CA CYS A 154 1.51 23.22 -25.68
C CYS A 154 3.01 23.49 -25.76
N GLU A 155 3.63 23.32 -26.93
CA GLU A 155 5.07 23.50 -27.15
C GLU A 155 5.56 24.94 -27.00
N ASP A 156 4.64 25.92 -27.05
CA ASP A 156 4.97 27.31 -26.75
C ASP A 156 5.09 27.55 -25.23
N LEU A 157 4.49 26.67 -24.41
CA LEU A 157 4.34 26.81 -22.96
C LEU A 157 5.22 25.83 -22.17
N LEU A 158 5.52 24.67 -22.75
CA LEU A 158 6.27 23.56 -22.15
C LEU A 158 7.26 22.97 -23.15
N SER A 159 8.19 22.15 -22.66
CA SER A 159 9.08 21.40 -23.56
C SER A 159 8.30 20.34 -24.36
N VAL A 160 8.83 19.97 -25.53
CA VAL A 160 8.24 18.91 -26.38
C VAL A 160 8.06 17.60 -25.61
N SER A 161 9.01 17.24 -24.73
CA SER A 161 8.91 16.02 -23.93
C SER A 161 7.80 16.10 -22.87
N GLN A 162 7.60 17.25 -22.24
CA GLN A 162 6.49 17.47 -21.30
C GLN A 162 5.14 17.44 -22.02
N CYS A 163 5.02 18.08 -23.18
CA CYS A 163 3.81 18.03 -24.01
C CYS A 163 3.48 16.60 -24.45
N THR A 164 4.50 15.85 -24.89
CA THR A 164 4.35 14.44 -25.27
C THR A 164 3.91 13.59 -24.09
N TYR A 165 4.50 13.78 -22.90
CA TYR A 165 4.10 13.11 -21.68
C TYR A 165 2.63 13.39 -21.33
N LEU A 166 2.21 14.66 -21.33
CA LEU A 166 0.84 15.05 -21.02
C LEU A 166 -0.17 14.54 -22.05
N ARG A 167 0.16 14.56 -23.36
CA ARG A 167 -0.68 13.98 -24.41
C ARG A 167 -0.83 12.47 -24.28
N ASN A 168 0.28 11.77 -24.03
CA ASN A 168 0.24 10.32 -23.79
C ASN A 168 -0.59 10.00 -22.55
N LEU A 169 -0.47 10.81 -21.49
CA LEU A 169 -1.26 10.65 -20.28
C LEU A 169 -2.75 10.91 -20.53
N ALA A 170 -3.11 12.02 -21.19
CA ALA A 170 -4.48 12.32 -21.58
C ALA A 170 -5.08 11.21 -22.44
N GLY A 171 -4.32 10.67 -23.40
CA GLY A 171 -4.74 9.52 -24.22
C GLY A 171 -4.98 8.24 -23.40
N LYS A 172 -4.16 7.97 -22.38
CA LYS A 172 -4.39 6.86 -21.43
C LYS A 172 -5.64 7.09 -20.57
N LEU A 173 -5.88 8.34 -20.19
CA LEU A 173 -7.03 8.75 -19.39
C LEU A 173 -8.28 9.08 -20.24
N LYS A 174 -8.21 8.88 -21.56
CA LYS A 174 -9.29 9.14 -22.52
C LYS A 174 -9.81 10.58 -22.49
N VAL A 175 -8.98 11.53 -22.04
CA VAL A 175 -9.26 12.97 -22.07
C VAL A 175 -9.02 13.48 -23.49
N LYS A 176 -9.93 14.31 -24.01
CA LYS A 176 -9.81 14.88 -25.35
C LYS A 176 -8.62 15.84 -25.43
N PHE A 177 -8.07 15.98 -26.62
CA PHE A 177 -6.93 16.85 -26.86
C PHE A 177 -7.23 18.31 -26.53
N ASP A 178 -8.41 18.81 -26.90
CA ASP A 178 -8.83 20.19 -26.64
C ASP A 178 -8.95 20.46 -25.13
N ASP A 179 -9.55 19.52 -24.37
CA ASP A 179 -9.66 19.61 -22.90
C ASP A 179 -8.27 19.63 -22.23
N LEU A 180 -7.30 18.87 -22.77
CA LEU A 180 -5.91 18.92 -22.31
C LEU A 180 -5.28 20.29 -22.59
N GLU A 181 -5.46 20.84 -23.79
CA GLU A 181 -4.91 22.16 -24.12
C GLU A 181 -5.47 23.25 -23.21
N ASP A 182 -6.77 23.23 -22.95
CA ASP A 182 -7.42 24.18 -22.05
C ASP A 182 -6.91 24.02 -20.61
N ALA A 183 -6.75 22.78 -20.14
CA ALA A 183 -6.15 22.51 -18.82
C ALA A 183 -4.71 23.05 -18.72
N ILE A 184 -3.89 22.91 -19.77
CA ILE A 184 -2.53 23.48 -19.82
C ILE A 184 -2.59 25.02 -19.76
N LYS A 185 -3.46 25.64 -20.56
CA LYS A 185 -3.60 27.10 -20.65
C LYS A 185 -4.07 27.71 -19.33
N ASP A 186 -5.04 27.08 -18.66
CA ASP A 186 -5.52 27.52 -17.35
C ASP A 186 -4.47 27.30 -16.25
N ALA A 187 -3.83 26.13 -16.20
CA ALA A 187 -2.77 25.84 -15.23
C ALA A 187 -1.56 26.77 -15.37
N TYR A 188 -1.22 27.18 -16.59
CA TYR A 188 -0.09 28.07 -16.87
C TYR A 188 -0.19 29.41 -16.14
N LEU A 189 -1.38 30.01 -16.13
CA LEU A 189 -1.62 31.30 -15.48
C LEU A 189 -1.58 31.18 -13.95
N GLU A 190 -2.08 30.07 -13.41
CA GLU A 190 -2.09 29.82 -11.96
C GLU A 190 -0.71 29.55 -11.40
N THR A 191 0.16 28.85 -12.13
CA THR A 191 1.49 28.49 -11.65
C THR A 191 2.56 29.54 -11.93
N LEU A 192 2.16 30.69 -12.50
CA LEU A 192 3.04 31.81 -12.87
C LEU A 192 4.25 31.36 -13.70
N GLY A 193 4.07 30.30 -14.49
CA GLY A 193 5.11 29.77 -15.36
C GLY A 193 6.14 28.83 -14.72
N ASP A 194 5.93 28.34 -13.51
CA ASP A 194 6.75 27.22 -13.03
C ASP A 194 6.35 25.94 -13.80
N ALA A 195 7.25 25.47 -14.68
CA ALA A 195 6.98 24.32 -15.55
C ALA A 195 6.68 23.02 -14.78
N LYS A 196 7.30 22.82 -13.61
CA LYS A 196 7.07 21.61 -12.79
C LYS A 196 5.72 21.68 -12.09
N ALA A 197 5.40 22.84 -11.51
CA ALA A 197 4.10 23.11 -10.91
C ALA A 197 2.98 23.02 -11.96
N LEU A 198 3.22 23.54 -13.17
CA LEU A 198 2.29 23.46 -14.30
C LEU A 198 1.99 22.00 -14.64
N VAL A 199 3.01 21.18 -14.90
CA VAL A 199 2.80 19.75 -15.21
C VAL A 199 2.06 19.06 -14.06
N THR A 200 2.42 19.34 -12.80
CA THR A 200 1.75 18.75 -11.63
C THR A 200 0.26 19.13 -11.58
N LYS A 201 -0.05 20.40 -11.84
CA LYS A 201 -1.42 20.92 -11.85
C LYS A 201 -2.24 20.32 -13.00
N VAL A 202 -1.67 20.22 -14.20
CA VAL A 202 -2.35 19.58 -15.35
C VAL A 202 -2.59 18.10 -15.08
N VAL A 203 -1.62 17.38 -14.51
CA VAL A 203 -1.82 15.97 -14.10
C VAL A 203 -2.96 15.85 -13.08
N ALA A 204 -3.08 16.77 -12.12
CA ALA A 204 -4.18 16.78 -11.16
C ALA A 204 -5.54 17.03 -11.83
N VAL A 205 -5.62 17.96 -12.79
CA VAL A 205 -6.84 18.20 -13.58
C VAL A 205 -7.21 16.97 -14.41
N LEU A 206 -6.25 16.32 -15.08
CA LEU A 206 -6.49 15.09 -15.83
C LEU A 206 -6.94 13.93 -14.90
N LYS A 207 -6.38 13.84 -13.68
CA LYS A 207 -6.82 12.89 -12.66
C LYS A 207 -8.28 13.13 -12.29
N ASP A 208 -8.66 14.39 -12.02
CA ASP A 208 -10.04 14.74 -11.68
C ASP A 208 -11.02 14.42 -12.83
N TYR A 209 -10.67 14.76 -14.08
CA TYR A 209 -11.45 14.35 -15.25
C TYR A 209 -11.65 12.82 -15.31
N ALA A 210 -10.58 12.05 -15.09
CA ALA A 210 -10.65 10.59 -15.13
C ALA A 210 -11.50 10.00 -14.00
N LEU A 211 -11.46 10.59 -12.79
CA LEU A 211 -12.28 10.15 -11.64
C LEU A 211 -13.77 10.45 -11.85
N ASN A 212 -14.10 11.53 -12.56
CA ASN A 212 -15.46 11.91 -12.90
C ASN A 212 -15.98 11.24 -14.19
N THR A 213 -15.14 10.44 -14.87
CA THR A 213 -15.50 9.68 -16.06
C THR A 213 -16.01 8.29 -15.68
N LYS A 214 -17.00 7.76 -16.42
CA LYS A 214 -17.48 6.39 -16.15
C LYS A 214 -16.34 5.40 -16.39
N CYS A 215 -16.31 4.32 -15.60
CA CYS A 215 -15.26 3.32 -15.71
C CYS A 215 -15.13 2.78 -17.15
N GLU A 216 -16.24 2.48 -17.81
CA GLU A 216 -16.30 1.92 -19.17
C GLU A 216 -15.75 2.86 -20.24
N ASP A 217 -15.81 4.17 -19.99
CA ASP A 217 -15.26 5.17 -20.91
C ASP A 217 -13.73 5.30 -20.73
N LEU A 218 -13.21 4.97 -19.54
CA LEU A 218 -11.78 5.02 -19.19
C LEU A 218 -11.05 3.69 -19.45
N LEU A 219 -11.69 2.57 -19.12
CA LEU A 219 -11.15 1.22 -19.08
C LEU A 219 -12.01 0.27 -19.91
N ASN A 220 -11.45 -0.86 -20.33
CA ASN A 220 -12.24 -1.90 -20.99
C ASN A 220 -13.37 -2.42 -20.06
N PRO A 221 -14.59 -2.68 -20.57
CA PRO A 221 -15.73 -3.21 -19.79
C PRO A 221 -15.42 -4.43 -18.91
N ASP A 222 -14.57 -5.35 -19.37
CA ASP A 222 -14.17 -6.54 -18.60
C ASP A 222 -13.38 -6.16 -17.34
N LEU A 223 -12.51 -5.16 -17.46
CA LEU A 223 -11.71 -4.66 -16.35
C LEU A 223 -12.61 -3.94 -15.33
N CYS A 224 -13.55 -3.11 -15.80
CA CYS A 224 -14.54 -2.48 -14.93
C CYS A 224 -15.39 -3.50 -14.18
N SER A 225 -15.83 -4.54 -14.89
CA SER A 225 -16.60 -5.65 -14.29
C SER A 225 -15.76 -6.42 -13.27
N ALA A 226 -14.46 -6.61 -13.51
CA ALA A 226 -13.54 -7.20 -12.54
C ALA A 226 -13.36 -6.31 -11.31
N LEU A 227 -13.19 -5.00 -11.48
CA LEU A 227 -13.05 -4.05 -10.37
C LEU A 227 -14.33 -3.94 -9.53
N ARG A 228 -15.52 -3.95 -10.14
CA ARG A 228 -16.79 -3.97 -9.39
C ARG A 228 -16.99 -5.26 -8.61
N ARG A 229 -16.69 -6.41 -9.22
CA ARG A 229 -16.71 -7.70 -8.52
C ARG A 229 -15.74 -7.71 -7.35
N PHE A 230 -14.54 -7.17 -7.57
CA PHE A 230 -13.54 -7.02 -6.53
C PHE A 230 -14.07 -6.14 -5.38
N ALA A 231 -14.56 -4.93 -5.67
CA ALA A 231 -15.17 -4.03 -4.69
C ALA A 231 -16.28 -4.71 -3.88
N ALA A 232 -17.17 -5.44 -4.55
CA ALA A 232 -18.26 -6.16 -3.89
C ALA A 232 -17.76 -7.30 -2.99
N THR A 233 -16.69 -7.98 -3.39
CA THR A 233 -16.13 -9.14 -2.67
C THR A 233 -15.29 -8.70 -1.47
N THR A 234 -14.50 -7.64 -1.62
CA THR A 234 -13.57 -7.17 -0.59
C THR A 234 -14.15 -6.05 0.28
N LYS A 235 -15.39 -5.63 0.00
CA LYS A 235 -16.06 -4.47 0.63
C LYS A 235 -15.31 -3.13 0.44
N VAL A 236 -14.22 -3.10 -0.33
CA VAL A 236 -13.54 -1.85 -0.71
C VAL A 236 -14.44 -1.07 -1.64
N GLN A 237 -14.67 0.21 -1.35
CA GLN A 237 -15.53 1.05 -2.17
C GLN A 237 -14.99 1.18 -3.60
N PHE A 238 -15.84 0.98 -4.60
CA PHE A 238 -15.46 1.06 -6.00
C PHE A 238 -14.75 2.38 -6.39
N PRO A 239 -15.15 3.57 -5.90
CA PRO A 239 -14.40 4.81 -6.13
C PRO A 239 -12.93 4.77 -5.69
N VAL A 240 -12.60 4.09 -4.58
CA VAL A 240 -11.22 3.95 -4.10
C VAL A 240 -10.39 3.11 -5.07
N LEU A 241 -10.97 2.04 -5.62
CA LEU A 241 -10.32 1.24 -6.65
C LEU A 241 -10.11 2.02 -7.95
N MET A 242 -11.10 2.84 -8.33
CA MET A 242 -10.99 3.71 -9.50
C MET A 242 -9.89 4.75 -9.32
N GLU A 243 -9.78 5.36 -8.14
CA GLU A 243 -8.68 6.28 -7.85
C GLU A 243 -7.31 5.61 -7.97
N LYS A 244 -7.18 4.39 -7.40
CA LYS A 244 -5.95 3.62 -7.55
C LYS A 244 -5.65 3.26 -9.00
N ALA A 245 -6.67 2.93 -9.78
CA ALA A 245 -6.53 2.63 -11.20
C ALA A 245 -6.00 3.86 -11.97
N VAL A 246 -6.57 5.04 -11.72
CA VAL A 246 -6.12 6.31 -12.33
C VAL A 246 -4.68 6.63 -11.93
N ASP A 247 -4.31 6.50 -10.65
CA ASP A 247 -2.93 6.73 -10.18
C ASP A 247 -1.91 5.81 -10.88
N LEU A 248 -2.29 4.55 -11.10
CA LEU A 248 -1.44 3.58 -11.80
C LEU A 248 -1.32 3.91 -13.29
N LEU A 249 -2.41 4.34 -13.94
CA LEU A 249 -2.35 4.85 -15.32
C LEU A 249 -1.41 6.05 -15.45
N ILE A 250 -1.48 7.00 -14.50
CA ILE A 250 -0.58 8.16 -14.40
C ILE A 250 0.87 7.71 -14.21
N SER A 251 1.08 6.68 -13.40
CA SER A 251 2.40 6.08 -13.14
C SER A 251 2.94 5.24 -14.31
N GLY A 252 2.20 5.13 -15.41
CA GLY A 252 2.68 4.52 -16.64
C GLY A 252 2.10 3.14 -16.96
N TYR A 253 1.25 2.56 -16.11
CA TYR A 253 0.64 1.26 -16.37
C TYR A 253 -0.25 1.32 -17.62
N SER A 254 -0.36 0.19 -18.33
CA SER A 254 -1.26 0.04 -19.47
C SER A 254 -2.64 -0.44 -19.02
N ALA A 255 -3.71 0.04 -19.66
CA ALA A 255 -5.10 -0.32 -19.37
C ALA A 255 -5.39 -1.78 -19.76
N GLY A 256 -4.92 -2.73 -18.95
CA GLY A 256 -5.04 -4.16 -19.17
C GLY A 256 -4.61 -4.98 -17.95
N LYS A 257 -4.03 -6.16 -18.18
CA LYS A 257 -3.64 -7.09 -17.09
C LYS A 257 -2.60 -6.50 -16.12
N SER A 258 -1.71 -5.64 -16.61
CA SER A 258 -0.70 -4.96 -15.78
C SER A 258 -1.33 -4.01 -14.77
N LEU A 259 -2.33 -3.22 -15.20
CA LEU A 259 -3.11 -2.34 -14.32
C LEU A 259 -3.86 -3.14 -13.27
N LEU A 260 -4.56 -4.22 -13.66
CA LEU A 260 -5.27 -5.08 -12.69
C LEU A 260 -4.33 -5.66 -11.63
N ASN A 261 -3.18 -6.18 -12.04
CA ASN A 261 -2.15 -6.67 -11.11
C ASN A 261 -1.61 -5.54 -10.22
N GLY A 262 -1.45 -4.33 -10.76
CA GLY A 262 -1.02 -3.16 -10.00
C GLY A 262 -2.05 -2.73 -8.96
N ILE A 263 -3.34 -2.75 -9.33
CA ILE A 263 -4.45 -2.46 -8.41
C ILE A 263 -4.47 -3.51 -7.30
N PHE A 264 -4.39 -4.80 -7.64
CA PHE A 264 -4.36 -5.84 -6.62
C PHE A 264 -3.17 -5.71 -5.67
N LYS A 265 -1.96 -5.44 -6.17
CA LYS A 265 -0.79 -5.20 -5.30
C LYS A 265 -0.92 -3.95 -4.44
N ALA A 266 -1.53 -2.89 -4.95
CA ALA A 266 -1.76 -1.68 -4.20
C ALA A 266 -2.87 -1.85 -3.15
N VAL A 267 -3.84 -2.71 -3.46
CA VAL A 267 -4.97 -3.01 -2.59
C VAL A 267 -4.68 -4.20 -1.66
N ASP A 268 -3.61 -4.97 -1.90
CA ASP A 268 -3.05 -6.01 -1.02
C ASP A 268 -2.72 -5.48 0.38
N TYR A 269 -2.56 -4.15 0.49
CA TYR A 269 -2.37 -3.46 1.76
C TYR A 269 -3.65 -3.34 2.61
N PHE A 270 -4.84 -3.48 2.01
CA PHE A 270 -6.13 -3.26 2.69
C PHE A 270 -6.82 -4.56 3.14
N TYR A 271 -6.18 -5.72 3.08
CA TYR A 271 -6.82 -6.96 3.56
C TYR A 271 -6.56 -7.18 5.05
N ASP A 272 -7.60 -7.02 5.87
CA ASP A 272 -7.83 -7.90 7.03
C ASP A 272 -8.69 -9.08 6.55
N CYS A 273 -8.58 -10.20 7.24
CA CYS A 273 -9.43 -11.36 7.05
C CYS A 273 -10.92 -10.95 6.95
N THR A 274 -11.34 -9.99 7.77
CA THR A 274 -12.72 -9.52 7.95
C THR A 274 -13.30 -8.80 6.73
N ASP A 275 -12.45 -8.42 5.78
CA ASP A 275 -12.85 -7.88 4.48
C ASP A 275 -13.30 -8.97 3.52
N VAL A 276 -12.81 -10.20 3.69
CA VAL A 276 -13.10 -11.36 2.83
C VAL A 276 -14.12 -12.30 3.47
N PHE A 277 -14.05 -12.49 4.79
CA PHE A 277 -14.98 -13.32 5.55
C PHE A 277 -15.77 -12.46 6.53
N ASP A 278 -16.92 -12.96 6.98
CA ASP A 278 -17.57 -12.35 8.15
C ASP A 278 -16.65 -12.47 9.38
N GLN A 279 -16.86 -11.58 10.36
CA GLN A 279 -16.04 -11.54 11.58
C GLN A 279 -15.97 -12.90 12.28
N SER A 280 -17.07 -13.66 12.31
CA SER A 280 -17.11 -14.97 12.98
C SER A 280 -16.26 -16.00 12.26
N SER A 281 -16.33 -16.03 10.93
CA SER A 281 -15.50 -16.89 10.08
C SER A 281 -14.02 -16.55 10.19
N CYS A 282 -13.68 -15.26 10.31
CA CYS A 282 -12.32 -14.82 10.57
C CYS A 282 -11.80 -15.18 11.94
N ASP A 283 -12.58 -14.96 12.99
CA ASP A 283 -12.19 -15.32 14.34
C ASP A 283 -12.01 -16.84 14.44
N LYS A 284 -12.81 -17.64 13.72
CA LYS A 284 -12.62 -19.10 13.62
C LYS A 284 -11.32 -19.45 12.89
N LEU A 285 -11.02 -18.83 11.75
CA LEU A 285 -9.78 -19.03 11.01
C LEU A 285 -8.54 -18.64 11.84
N LYS A 286 -8.60 -17.49 12.52
CA LYS A 286 -7.54 -17.02 13.43
C LYS A 286 -7.36 -17.99 14.61
N LYS A 287 -8.44 -18.46 15.24
CA LYS A 287 -8.38 -19.46 16.32
C LYS A 287 -7.86 -20.82 15.87
N VAL A 288 -8.26 -21.28 14.69
CA VAL A 288 -7.75 -22.55 14.12
C VAL A 288 -6.25 -22.40 13.88
N ALA A 289 -5.82 -21.31 13.24
CA ALA A 289 -4.41 -21.01 13.00
C ALA A 289 -3.59 -20.94 14.30
N GLU A 290 -4.07 -20.21 15.30
CA GLU A 290 -3.46 -20.17 16.63
C GLU A 290 -3.35 -21.56 17.26
N PHE A 291 -4.39 -22.38 17.14
CA PHE A 291 -4.43 -23.76 17.67
C PHE A 291 -3.38 -24.67 16.99
N ILE A 292 -3.15 -24.50 15.68
CA ILE A 292 -2.12 -25.24 14.94
C ILE A 292 -0.73 -24.58 14.99
N GLY A 293 -0.55 -23.53 15.79
CA GLY A 293 0.73 -22.85 15.98
C GLY A 293 1.13 -21.90 14.84
N PHE A 294 0.20 -21.51 13.98
CA PHE A 294 0.42 -20.51 12.95
C PHE A 294 0.21 -19.10 13.48
N GLY A 295 1.05 -18.19 13.02
CA GLY A 295 0.82 -16.76 13.26
C GLY A 295 -0.38 -16.30 12.45
N VAL A 296 -1.23 -15.43 13.02
CA VAL A 296 -2.33 -14.74 12.32
C VAL A 296 -1.84 -14.09 11.01
N GLN A 297 -0.59 -13.63 10.98
CA GLN A 297 0.08 -13.07 9.80
C GLN A 297 0.19 -14.07 8.63
N GLU A 298 0.41 -15.36 8.88
CA GLU A 298 0.57 -16.37 7.83
C GLU A 298 -0.78 -16.69 7.15
N VAL A 299 -1.88 -16.62 7.90
CA VAL A 299 -3.25 -16.71 7.35
C VAL A 299 -3.56 -15.49 6.48
N GLU A 300 -3.20 -14.30 6.95
CA GLU A 300 -3.35 -13.07 6.16
C GLU A 300 -2.51 -13.10 4.88
N GLU A 301 -1.28 -13.61 4.93
CA GLU A 301 -0.43 -13.82 3.74
C GLU A 301 -1.04 -14.82 2.75
N PHE A 302 -1.65 -15.90 3.25
CA PHE A 302 -2.37 -16.84 2.41
C PHE A 302 -3.55 -16.17 1.70
N ILE A 303 -4.39 -15.43 2.43
CA ILE A 303 -5.54 -14.72 1.87
C ILE A 303 -5.07 -13.73 0.80
N LYS A 304 -4.03 -12.94 1.10
CA LYS A 304 -3.40 -11.99 0.17
C LYS A 304 -2.89 -12.69 -1.10
N LYS A 305 -2.38 -13.91 -1.01
CA LYS A 305 -1.90 -14.68 -2.17
C LYS A 305 -3.03 -15.18 -3.06
N TYR A 306 -4.12 -15.69 -2.49
CA TYR A 306 -5.13 -16.45 -3.24
C TYR A 306 -6.33 -15.61 -3.71
N VAL A 307 -6.73 -14.56 -2.98
CA VAL A 307 -7.86 -13.70 -3.37
C VAL A 307 -7.66 -13.04 -4.75
N PRO A 308 -6.48 -12.45 -5.08
CA PRO A 308 -6.24 -11.89 -6.42
C PRO A 308 -6.40 -12.91 -7.55
N ILE A 309 -6.02 -14.18 -7.32
CA ILE A 309 -6.12 -15.27 -8.32
C ILE A 309 -7.58 -15.61 -8.60
N ALA A 310 -8.41 -15.72 -7.55
CA ALA A 310 -9.83 -16.00 -7.68
C ALA A 310 -10.55 -14.90 -8.47
N VAL A 311 -10.27 -13.63 -8.12
CA VAL A 311 -10.84 -12.46 -8.79
C VAL A 311 -10.38 -12.37 -10.24
N GLN A 312 -9.07 -12.54 -10.52
CA GLN A 312 -8.52 -12.45 -11.88
C GLN A 312 -9.10 -13.49 -12.83
N LYS A 313 -9.42 -14.69 -12.33
CA LYS A 313 -10.05 -15.75 -13.14
C LYS A 313 -11.55 -15.52 -13.38
N GLY A 314 -12.11 -14.40 -12.91
CA GLY A 314 -13.54 -14.10 -13.01
C GLY A 314 -14.42 -15.13 -12.32
N LYS A 315 -13.81 -15.91 -11.43
CA LYS A 315 -14.37 -17.06 -10.75
C LYS A 315 -15.07 -16.53 -9.51
N ASP A 316 -16.35 -16.86 -9.34
CA ASP A 316 -17.09 -16.54 -8.13
C ASP A 316 -16.34 -17.14 -6.94
N LEU A 317 -15.93 -16.28 -6.01
CA LEU A 317 -15.10 -16.66 -4.85
C LEU A 317 -15.86 -17.67 -3.99
N ILE A 318 -17.19 -17.60 -3.99
CA ILE A 318 -18.07 -18.57 -3.33
C ILE A 318 -18.06 -19.92 -4.05
N LYS A 319 -18.10 -19.94 -5.39
CA LYS A 319 -18.07 -21.20 -6.16
C LYS A 319 -16.72 -21.92 -6.12
N ASN A 320 -15.63 -21.18 -5.91
CA ASN A 320 -14.27 -21.74 -5.84
C ASN A 320 -13.72 -21.76 -4.41
N PHE A 321 -14.54 -21.36 -3.43
CA PHE A 321 -14.23 -21.50 -2.02
C PHE A 321 -13.76 -22.92 -1.67
N PRO A 322 -14.37 -24.01 -2.19
CA PRO A 322 -13.87 -25.36 -1.95
C PRO A 322 -12.43 -25.59 -2.43
N GLU A 323 -12.06 -25.05 -3.60
CA GLU A 323 -10.72 -25.24 -4.17
C GLU A 323 -9.68 -24.35 -3.46
N MET A 324 -10.07 -23.14 -3.04
CA MET A 324 -9.24 -22.29 -2.19
C MET A 324 -9.04 -22.91 -0.80
N MET A 325 -10.09 -23.48 -0.20
CA MET A 325 -9.99 -24.20 1.07
C MET A 325 -9.15 -25.47 0.93
N LYS A 326 -9.20 -26.16 -0.21
CA LYS A 326 -8.32 -27.30 -0.50
C LYS A 326 -6.86 -26.88 -0.58
N GLU A 327 -6.56 -25.78 -1.27
CA GLU A 327 -5.21 -25.20 -1.34
C GLU A 327 -4.73 -24.68 0.03
N LEU A 328 -5.62 -24.10 0.84
CA LEU A 328 -5.33 -23.73 2.23
C LEU A 328 -5.02 -24.96 3.07
N GLY A 329 -5.85 -26.00 2.98
CA GLY A 329 -5.64 -27.27 3.66
C GLY A 329 -4.29 -27.88 3.31
N LYS A 330 -3.94 -27.89 2.02
CA LYS A 330 -2.65 -28.36 1.54
C LYS A 330 -1.50 -27.50 2.08
N TYR A 331 -1.60 -26.17 2.00
CA TYR A 331 -0.59 -25.26 2.52
C TYR A 331 -0.38 -25.44 4.04
N LEU A 332 -1.46 -25.56 4.81
CA LEU A 332 -1.41 -25.80 6.25
C LEU A 332 -0.83 -27.18 6.56
N LYS A 333 -1.25 -28.22 5.83
CA LYS A 333 -0.72 -29.58 5.94
C LYS A 333 0.79 -29.61 5.71
N ASP A 334 1.28 -29.07 4.58
CA ASP A 334 2.71 -29.04 4.24
C ASP A 334 3.53 -28.37 5.35
N LYS A 335 3.05 -27.22 5.85
CA LYS A 335 3.70 -26.47 6.92
C LYS A 335 3.65 -27.14 8.30
N ILE A 336 2.58 -27.88 8.61
CA ILE A 336 2.51 -28.69 9.84
C ILE A 336 3.43 -29.89 9.72
N CYS A 337 3.51 -30.51 8.54
CA CYS A 337 4.42 -31.61 8.26
C CYS A 337 5.89 -31.19 8.33
N ASP A 338 6.22 -29.95 7.93
CA ASP A 338 7.57 -29.40 8.09
C ASP A 338 7.96 -29.16 9.56
N ASN A 339 6.99 -28.99 10.46
CA ASN A 339 7.21 -28.59 11.86
C ASN A 339 6.84 -29.67 12.89
N THR A 340 6.26 -30.79 12.48
CA THR A 340 5.82 -31.87 13.37
C THR A 340 6.23 -33.24 12.82
N ILE A 341 6.57 -34.18 13.71
CA ILE A 341 6.97 -35.56 13.38
C ILE A 341 5.78 -36.42 12.88
N LEU A 342 4.56 -35.86 12.84
CA LEU A 342 3.31 -36.62 12.74
C LEU A 342 2.84 -36.93 11.31
N CYS A 343 3.61 -36.60 10.27
CA CYS A 343 3.12 -36.67 8.88
C CYS A 343 3.53 -37.89 8.04
N ASP A 344 4.14 -38.92 8.63
CA ASP A 344 4.57 -40.10 7.86
C ASP A 344 3.45 -41.10 7.51
N ASP A 345 2.20 -40.87 7.95
CA ASP A 345 1.07 -41.72 7.57
C ASP A 345 0.37 -41.21 6.30
N ALA A 346 0.61 -41.92 5.20
CA ALA A 346 0.11 -41.63 3.84
C ALA A 346 -1.42 -41.71 3.65
N GLN A 347 -2.21 -41.78 4.73
CA GLN A 347 -3.66 -42.00 4.68
C GLN A 347 -4.52 -40.75 4.91
N LEU A 348 -3.94 -39.60 5.26
CA LEU A 348 -4.69 -38.36 5.43
C LEU A 348 -4.87 -37.64 4.08
N SER A 349 -6.07 -37.75 3.51
CA SER A 349 -6.47 -36.92 2.37
C SER A 349 -6.57 -35.44 2.79
N ASP A 350 -6.32 -34.53 1.84
CA ASP A 350 -6.28 -33.08 2.09
C ASP A 350 -7.60 -32.52 2.67
N GLU A 351 -8.71 -33.25 2.50
CA GLU A 351 -10.03 -32.92 3.03
C GLU A 351 -10.21 -33.34 4.49
N GLN A 352 -9.57 -34.42 4.94
CA GLN A 352 -9.68 -34.91 6.33
C GLN A 352 -8.94 -34.02 7.34
N PHE A 353 -7.95 -33.25 6.88
CA PHE A 353 -7.13 -32.39 7.73
C PHE A 353 -7.87 -31.13 8.21
N ILE A 354 -8.80 -30.60 7.40
CA ILE A 354 -9.62 -29.42 7.75
C ILE A 354 -10.79 -29.79 8.69
N PHE A 355 -11.14 -31.07 8.78
CA PHE A 355 -12.24 -31.60 9.60
C PHE A 355 -11.74 -32.65 10.62
N ALA A 356 -10.67 -32.33 11.33
CA ALA A 356 -9.95 -33.21 12.26
C ALA A 356 -10.71 -33.64 13.53
N ASP A 357 -12.04 -33.74 13.48
CA ASP A 357 -12.88 -34.39 14.51
C ASP A 357 -13.12 -35.90 14.20
N GLN A 358 -12.53 -36.45 13.12
CA GLN A 358 -12.78 -37.82 12.66
C GLN A 358 -11.63 -38.83 12.84
N VAL A 359 -10.51 -38.47 13.46
CA VAL A 359 -9.40 -39.42 13.67
C VAL A 359 -9.49 -40.02 15.08
N GLY A 360 -9.64 -41.34 15.16
CA GLY A 360 -9.83 -42.12 16.39
C GLY A 360 -8.62 -42.17 17.32
N ILE A 361 -8.29 -41.03 17.93
CA ILE A 361 -7.20 -40.91 18.93
C ILE A 361 -7.72 -41.27 20.34
N PHE A 362 -9.04 -41.37 20.51
CA PHE A 362 -9.66 -41.71 21.78
C PHE A 362 -10.16 -43.16 21.76
N ASP A 363 -9.84 -43.93 22.80
CA ASP A 363 -10.47 -45.21 23.08
C ASP A 363 -11.96 -44.97 23.34
N TRP A 364 -12.75 -45.13 22.28
CA TRP A 364 -14.15 -44.79 22.28
C TRP A 364 -14.96 -45.70 23.20
N ASP A 365 -14.49 -46.94 23.43
CA ASP A 365 -15.11 -47.86 24.39
C ASP A 365 -14.88 -47.38 25.82
N LEU A 366 -13.68 -46.87 26.14
CA LEU A 366 -13.40 -46.22 27.42
C LEU A 366 -14.27 -44.96 27.62
N ILE A 367 -14.46 -44.15 26.58
CA ILE A 367 -15.35 -42.98 26.64
C ILE A 367 -16.80 -43.41 26.87
N LYS A 368 -17.30 -44.42 26.14
CA LYS A 368 -18.64 -44.97 26.36
C LYS A 368 -18.82 -45.47 27.79
N GLN A 369 -17.81 -46.15 28.34
CA GLN A 369 -17.84 -46.62 29.73
C GLN A 369 -17.89 -45.45 30.72
N LYS A 370 -17.04 -44.43 30.55
CA LYS A 370 -17.00 -43.28 31.46
C LYS A 370 -18.26 -42.42 31.38
N ILE A 371 -18.89 -42.33 30.20
CA ILE A 371 -20.20 -41.70 30.04
C ILE A 371 -21.28 -42.50 30.77
N LYS A 372 -21.26 -43.84 30.72
CA LYS A 372 -22.17 -44.71 31.48
C LYS A 372 -22.05 -44.47 32.99
N GLU A 373 -20.81 -44.50 33.51
CA GLU A 373 -20.51 -44.23 34.92
C GLU A 373 -21.00 -42.83 35.34
N TYR A 374 -20.77 -41.81 34.50
CA TYR A 374 -21.20 -40.44 34.77
C TYR A 374 -22.72 -40.31 34.86
N ILE A 375 -23.47 -40.97 33.97
CA ILE A 375 -24.94 -40.96 33.98
C ILE A 375 -25.46 -41.59 35.27
N GLU A 376 -24.87 -42.70 35.72
CA GLU A 376 -25.28 -43.41 36.94
C GLU A 376 -25.01 -42.60 38.20
N ILE A 377 -23.86 -41.93 38.26
CA ILE A 377 -23.48 -41.10 39.42
C ILE A 377 -24.31 -39.82 39.48
N LYS A 378 -24.50 -39.13 38.36
CA LYS A 378 -25.12 -37.80 38.34
C LYS A 378 -26.65 -37.85 38.30
N TYR A 379 -27.25 -38.92 37.79
CA TYR A 379 -28.69 -39.07 37.66
C TYR A 379 -29.19 -40.42 38.22
N PRO A 380 -29.03 -40.69 39.53
CA PRO A 380 -29.36 -41.98 40.14
C PRO A 380 -30.85 -42.33 40.14
N GLY A 381 -31.74 -41.35 39.92
CA GLY A 381 -33.20 -41.53 39.82
C GLY A 381 -33.75 -41.46 38.39
N LEU A 382 -32.90 -41.60 37.37
CA LEU A 382 -33.30 -41.52 35.97
C LEU A 382 -34.23 -42.69 35.61
N GLN A 383 -35.47 -42.40 35.18
CA GLN A 383 -36.40 -43.45 34.73
C GLN A 383 -35.74 -44.35 33.67
N ASP A 384 -35.90 -45.67 33.79
CA ASP A 384 -35.22 -46.66 32.93
C ASP A 384 -35.37 -46.37 31.44
N LYS A 385 -36.55 -45.87 31.03
CA LYS A 385 -36.85 -45.52 29.63
C LYS A 385 -36.00 -44.33 29.13
N VAL A 386 -35.70 -43.36 29.98
CA VAL A 386 -34.86 -42.20 29.64
C VAL A 386 -33.38 -42.59 29.70
N LYS A 387 -32.99 -43.38 30.70
CA LYS A 387 -31.63 -43.93 30.82
C LYS A 387 -31.27 -44.75 29.58
N GLN A 388 -32.15 -45.67 29.17
CA GLN A 388 -31.91 -46.52 28.01
C GLN A 388 -31.74 -45.70 26.71
N LYS A 389 -32.56 -44.66 26.49
CA LYS A 389 -32.43 -43.81 25.30
C LYS A 389 -31.12 -43.04 25.23
N VAL A 390 -30.65 -42.51 26.36
CA VAL A 390 -29.35 -41.83 26.42
C VAL A 390 -28.22 -42.83 26.16
N LEU A 391 -28.31 -44.04 26.73
CA LEU A 391 -27.35 -45.11 26.48
C LEU A 391 -27.34 -45.59 25.02
N ASP A 392 -28.51 -45.66 24.38
CA ASP A 392 -28.61 -46.04 22.98
C ASP A 392 -27.93 -45.00 22.07
N VAL A 393 -28.10 -43.70 22.34
CA VAL A 393 -27.38 -42.62 21.64
C VAL A 393 -25.86 -42.76 21.81
N VAL A 394 -25.40 -43.00 23.03
CA VAL A 394 -23.97 -43.17 23.35
C VAL A 394 -23.39 -44.42 22.67
N ASN A 395 -24.14 -45.52 22.64
CA ASN A 395 -23.71 -46.78 22.02
C ASN A 395 -23.67 -46.67 20.48
N ARG A 396 -24.62 -45.95 19.86
CA ARG A 396 -24.69 -45.74 18.40
C ARG A 396 -23.60 -44.81 17.86
N ALA A 397 -23.14 -43.87 18.67
CA ALA A 397 -22.08 -42.97 18.26
C ALA A 397 -20.75 -43.72 18.04
N THR A 398 -19.96 -43.31 17.04
CA THR A 398 -18.61 -43.87 16.78
C THR A 398 -17.47 -42.89 17.10
N ASN A 399 -17.80 -41.62 17.31
CA ASN A 399 -16.90 -40.54 17.71
C ASN A 399 -17.72 -39.41 18.38
N VAL A 400 -17.05 -38.36 18.85
CA VAL A 400 -17.71 -37.22 19.54
C VAL A 400 -18.69 -36.48 18.61
N ALA A 401 -18.34 -36.32 17.33
CA ALA A 401 -19.20 -35.65 16.36
C ALA A 401 -20.49 -36.45 16.11
N ASP A 402 -20.38 -37.77 15.97
CA ASP A 402 -21.51 -38.69 15.88
C ASP A 402 -22.36 -38.68 17.15
N LEU A 403 -21.74 -38.57 18.32
CA LEU A 403 -22.47 -38.44 19.58
C LEU A 403 -23.34 -37.18 19.59
N VAL A 404 -22.79 -36.04 19.14
CA VAL A 404 -23.56 -34.79 19.01
C VAL A 404 -24.70 -34.96 18.00
N LYS A 405 -24.41 -35.56 16.84
CA LYS A 405 -25.39 -35.77 15.77
C LYS A 405 -26.53 -36.71 16.19
N GLU A 406 -26.23 -37.86 16.77
CA GLU A 406 -27.22 -38.83 17.26
C GLU A 406 -27.99 -38.28 18.46
N SER A 407 -27.36 -37.43 19.28
CA SER A 407 -28.03 -36.69 20.36
C SER A 407 -29.11 -35.76 19.82
N PHE A 408 -28.80 -34.97 18.78
CA PHE A 408 -29.80 -34.10 18.15
C PHE A 408 -30.95 -34.89 17.54
N LYS A 409 -30.65 -36.02 16.90
CA LYS A 409 -31.66 -36.91 16.29
C LYS A 409 -32.61 -37.50 17.33
N GLU A 410 -32.09 -37.98 18.45
CA GLU A 410 -32.92 -38.56 19.51
C GLU A 410 -33.72 -37.49 20.26
N ILE A 411 -33.14 -36.29 20.52
CA ILE A 411 -33.90 -35.15 21.09
C ILE A 411 -35.10 -34.78 20.22
N TRP A 412 -34.94 -34.83 18.89
CA TRP A 412 -36.02 -34.55 17.95
C TRP A 412 -37.10 -35.65 17.94
N GLN A 413 -36.70 -36.91 18.11
CA GLN A 413 -37.62 -38.06 18.08
C GLN A 413 -38.32 -38.33 19.41
N VAL A 414 -37.73 -37.91 20.54
CA VAL A 414 -38.36 -37.94 21.87
C VAL A 414 -39.25 -36.70 22.01
N GLY A 415 -40.35 -36.63 21.27
CA GLY A 415 -41.39 -35.63 21.53
C GLY A 415 -42.03 -35.84 22.91
N GLY A 416 -42.37 -34.75 23.61
CA GLY A 416 -43.13 -34.78 24.88
C GLY A 416 -42.34 -34.39 26.13
N GLU A 417 -42.89 -34.69 27.31
CA GLU A 417 -42.41 -34.23 28.64
C GLU A 417 -40.95 -34.63 28.95
N HIS A 418 -40.43 -35.68 28.33
CA HIS A 418 -39.06 -36.15 28.55
C HIS A 418 -38.01 -35.47 27.65
N ALA A 419 -38.41 -34.70 26.64
CA ALA A 419 -37.50 -34.09 25.67
C ALA A 419 -36.54 -33.08 26.30
N ALA A 420 -37.07 -32.24 27.20
CA ALA A 420 -36.30 -31.22 27.91
C ALA A 420 -35.23 -31.86 28.82
N PHE A 421 -35.57 -32.99 29.44
CA PHE A 421 -34.68 -33.70 30.33
C PHE A 421 -33.57 -34.45 29.57
N VAL A 422 -33.90 -35.15 28.48
CA VAL A 422 -32.92 -35.78 27.58
C VAL A 422 -31.96 -34.74 27.01
N LYS A 423 -32.48 -33.58 26.57
CA LYS A 423 -31.67 -32.47 26.07
C LYS A 423 -30.68 -31.95 27.12
N GLN A 424 -31.11 -31.82 28.37
CA GLN A 424 -30.23 -31.36 29.44
C GLN A 424 -29.12 -32.36 29.74
N ILE A 425 -29.43 -33.67 29.79
CA ILE A 425 -28.43 -34.72 30.02
C ILE A 425 -27.40 -34.75 28.88
N LEU A 426 -27.83 -34.68 27.63
CA LEU A 426 -26.92 -34.71 26.47
C LEU A 426 -26.05 -33.44 26.41
N LYS A 427 -26.61 -32.29 26.77
CA LYS A 427 -25.85 -31.04 26.90
C LYS A 427 -24.79 -31.12 28.00
N ASP A 428 -25.15 -31.66 29.16
CA ASP A 428 -24.23 -31.87 30.28
C ASP A 428 -23.11 -32.86 29.93
N LEU A 429 -23.42 -33.92 29.18
CA LEU A 429 -22.45 -34.87 28.68
C LEU A 429 -21.48 -34.20 27.70
N ILE A 430 -21.98 -33.53 26.66
CA ILE A 430 -21.15 -32.83 25.67
C ILE A 430 -20.22 -31.81 26.34
N ALA A 431 -20.74 -31.05 27.32
CA ALA A 431 -19.96 -30.07 28.06
C ALA A 431 -18.87 -30.69 28.95
N ASN A 432 -19.10 -31.92 29.44
CA ASN A 432 -18.18 -32.58 30.38
C ASN A 432 -17.31 -33.67 29.76
N ILE A 433 -17.46 -34.03 28.47
CA ILE A 433 -16.58 -35.01 27.80
C ILE A 433 -15.10 -34.66 28.02
N LYS A 434 -14.73 -33.37 27.98
CA LYS A 434 -13.35 -32.92 28.27
C LYS A 434 -12.87 -33.25 29.70
N ASN A 435 -13.77 -33.24 30.68
CA ASN A 435 -13.47 -33.55 32.09
C ASN A 435 -13.60 -35.05 32.38
N ILE A 436 -14.50 -35.75 31.67
CA ILE A 436 -14.70 -37.21 31.76
C ILE A 436 -13.48 -37.96 31.19
N VAL A 437 -12.82 -37.38 30.18
CA VAL A 437 -11.62 -37.93 29.52
C VAL A 437 -10.31 -37.51 30.21
N SER A 438 -10.37 -36.62 31.22
CA SER A 438 -9.19 -36.16 31.95
C SER A 438 -9.38 -36.44 33.45
N PRO A 439 -8.97 -37.64 33.92
CA PRO A 439 -7.56 -37.86 34.22
C PRO A 439 -7.06 -39.30 34.00
N SER A 440 -6.14 -39.48 33.06
CA SER A 440 -5.12 -40.54 33.11
C SER A 440 -3.96 -40.17 32.22
N VAL A 441 -2.77 -40.10 32.82
CA VAL A 441 -1.46 -39.97 32.19
C VAL A 441 -1.39 -40.83 30.92
N PRO A 442 -0.86 -40.34 29.78
CA PRO A 442 -0.73 -41.17 28.59
C PRO A 442 0.20 -42.35 28.92
N GLN A 443 -0.34 -43.57 28.92
CA GLN A 443 0.48 -44.77 28.86
C GLN A 443 1.20 -44.77 27.51
N ILE A 444 2.49 -44.45 27.56
CA ILE A 444 3.43 -44.65 26.46
C ILE A 444 3.38 -46.14 26.09
N SER A 445 3.21 -46.47 24.80
CA SER A 445 3.16 -47.86 24.36
C SER A 445 4.46 -48.59 24.73
N TYR A 446 4.33 -49.86 25.13
CA TYR A 446 5.43 -50.71 25.61
C TYR A 446 6.61 -50.80 24.62
N ASP A 447 6.35 -50.62 23.31
CA ASP A 447 7.36 -50.66 22.23
C ASP A 447 8.27 -49.41 22.23
N ALA A 448 7.73 -48.23 22.49
CA ALA A 448 8.51 -46.98 22.52
C ALA A 448 9.46 -46.93 23.74
N VAL A 449 9.01 -47.45 24.89
CA VAL A 449 9.84 -47.57 26.10
C VAL A 449 10.96 -48.58 25.89
N SER A 450 10.66 -49.73 25.30
CA SER A 450 11.67 -50.77 25.02
C SER A 450 12.74 -50.28 24.03
N ARG A 451 12.35 -49.59 22.95
CA ARG A 451 13.28 -49.02 21.98
C ARG A 451 14.14 -47.90 22.57
N LEU A 452 13.54 -47.05 23.40
CA LEU A 452 14.28 -45.99 24.09
C LEU A 452 15.30 -46.60 25.07
N GLN A 453 14.91 -47.65 25.79
CA GLN A 453 15.83 -48.34 26.70
C GLN A 453 16.97 -49.02 25.95
N ALA A 454 16.67 -49.72 24.85
CA ALA A 454 17.70 -50.32 23.99
C ALA A 454 18.67 -49.29 23.41
N LEU A 455 18.18 -48.08 23.08
CA LEU A 455 19.01 -46.98 22.63
C LEU A 455 19.89 -46.43 23.76
N LYS A 456 19.33 -46.22 24.96
CA LYS A 456 20.09 -45.82 26.16
C LYS A 456 21.24 -46.79 26.43
N ASP A 457 20.98 -48.09 26.39
CA ASP A 457 21.98 -49.13 26.64
C ASP A 457 23.09 -49.14 25.56
N LYS A 458 22.73 -48.99 24.28
CA LYS A 458 23.71 -48.89 23.18
C LYS A 458 24.62 -47.68 23.32
N ILE A 459 24.06 -46.53 23.70
CA ILE A 459 24.82 -45.29 23.87
C ILE A 459 25.75 -45.40 25.09
N MET A 460 25.27 -45.96 26.21
CA MET A 460 26.11 -46.18 27.39
C MET A 460 27.30 -47.09 27.08
N LYS A 461 27.08 -48.23 26.42
CA LYS A 461 28.17 -49.13 25.98
C LYS A 461 29.18 -48.42 25.06
N TYR A 462 28.72 -47.56 24.16
CA TYR A 462 29.61 -46.78 23.29
C TYR A 462 30.48 -45.81 24.09
N ILE A 463 29.92 -45.10 25.07
CA ILE A 463 30.68 -44.17 25.92
C ILE A 463 31.73 -44.93 26.73
N GLU A 464 31.38 -46.06 27.32
CA GLU A 464 32.32 -46.86 28.12
C GLU A 464 33.48 -47.40 27.28
N ALA A 465 33.20 -47.86 26.05
CA ALA A 465 34.22 -48.33 25.14
C ALA A 465 35.15 -47.21 24.67
N LYS A 466 34.59 -46.01 24.38
CA LYS A 466 35.37 -44.89 23.83
C LYS A 466 36.14 -44.12 24.90
N TYR A 467 35.66 -44.10 26.14
CA TYR A 467 36.25 -43.37 27.25
C TYR A 467 36.47 -44.28 28.46
N PRO A 468 37.40 -45.26 28.39
CA PRO A 468 37.57 -46.27 29.43
C PRO A 468 38.07 -45.70 30.77
N LYS A 469 38.64 -44.50 30.78
CA LYS A 469 39.14 -43.80 31.98
C LYS A 469 38.09 -42.89 32.65
N LEU A 470 36.81 -43.00 32.27
CA LEU A 470 35.75 -42.18 32.87
C LEU A 470 35.60 -42.49 34.36
N THR A 471 35.67 -41.46 35.20
CA THR A 471 35.45 -41.61 36.64
C THR A 471 34.01 -42.03 36.92
N ALA A 472 33.80 -42.78 38.00
CA ALA A 472 32.47 -43.28 38.37
C ALA A 472 31.44 -42.16 38.55
N ASP A 473 31.85 -40.99 39.05
CA ASP A 473 30.99 -39.81 39.24
C ASP A 473 30.45 -39.26 37.90
N ILE A 474 31.29 -39.22 36.85
CA ILE A 474 30.84 -38.75 35.53
C ILE A 474 29.92 -39.79 34.87
N LYS A 475 30.20 -41.09 35.02
CA LYS A 475 29.31 -42.15 34.53
C LYS A 475 27.92 -42.08 35.19
N ALA A 476 27.86 -41.87 36.50
CA ALA A 476 26.61 -41.74 37.24
C ALA A 476 25.78 -40.53 36.79
N LYS A 477 26.42 -39.39 36.49
CA LYS A 477 25.73 -38.20 35.95
C LYS A 477 25.14 -38.44 34.56
N ILE A 478 25.87 -39.13 33.69
CA ILE A 478 25.37 -39.51 32.35
C ILE A 478 24.18 -40.47 32.46
N GLN A 479 24.26 -41.47 33.35
CA GLN A 479 23.15 -42.39 33.59
C GLN A 479 21.91 -41.66 34.13
N ASN A 480 22.09 -40.71 35.06
CA ASN A 480 21.01 -39.90 35.61
C ASN A 480 20.28 -39.07 34.53
N ILE A 481 21.03 -38.53 33.55
CA ILE A 481 20.47 -37.81 32.40
C ILE A 481 19.57 -38.75 31.57
N PHE A 482 19.99 -40.00 31.36
CA PHE A 482 19.20 -40.99 30.62
C PHE A 482 17.98 -41.45 31.41
N ASP A 483 18.12 -41.71 32.71
CA ASP A 483 17.02 -42.21 33.55
C ASP A 483 15.89 -41.18 33.66
N LYS A 484 16.22 -39.88 33.72
CA LYS A 484 15.24 -38.78 33.74
C LYS A 484 14.53 -38.52 32.42
N ALA A 485 15.03 -39.06 31.31
CA ALA A 485 14.49 -38.78 30.00
C ALA A 485 13.47 -39.83 29.56
N THR A 486 12.26 -39.38 29.22
CA THR A 486 11.16 -40.22 28.72
C THR A 486 11.09 -40.27 27.20
N ASN A 487 11.86 -39.42 26.50
CA ASN A 487 12.02 -39.43 25.05
C ASN A 487 13.39 -38.86 24.64
N ILE A 488 13.72 -38.98 23.35
CA ILE A 488 15.02 -38.56 22.79
C ILE A 488 15.23 -37.04 22.90
N GLY A 489 14.17 -36.24 22.75
CA GLY A 489 14.25 -34.79 22.92
C GLY A 489 14.67 -34.39 24.34
N GLN A 490 14.13 -35.08 25.35
CA GLN A 490 14.52 -34.89 26.75
C GLN A 490 15.94 -35.38 27.05
N ILE A 491 16.42 -36.44 26.39
CA ILE A 491 17.83 -36.85 26.51
C ILE A 491 18.75 -35.70 26.06
N ILE A 492 18.44 -35.09 24.91
CA ILE A 492 19.24 -33.98 24.35
C ILE A 492 19.13 -32.74 25.24
N ALA A 493 17.92 -32.38 25.69
CA ALA A 493 17.70 -31.21 26.54
C ALA A 493 18.39 -31.35 27.90
N ASN A 494 18.27 -32.51 28.55
CA ASN A 494 18.92 -32.78 29.84
C ASN A 494 20.44 -32.84 29.69
N ALA A 495 20.95 -33.41 28.60
CA ALA A 495 22.39 -33.43 28.30
C ALA A 495 22.96 -32.02 28.06
N ILE A 496 22.22 -31.15 27.38
CA ILE A 496 22.59 -29.73 27.18
C ILE A 496 22.54 -28.97 28.50
N SER A 497 21.50 -29.18 29.32
CA SER A 497 21.37 -28.55 30.64
C SER A 497 22.57 -28.91 31.53
N GLU A 498 23.00 -30.16 31.52
CA GLU A 498 24.12 -30.59 32.35
C GLU A 498 25.49 -30.15 31.80
N LEU A 499 25.58 -30.00 30.47
CA LEU A 499 26.69 -29.33 29.78
C LEU A 499 26.93 -27.90 30.31
N LEU A 500 25.84 -27.20 30.63
CA LEU A 500 25.88 -25.82 31.12
C LEU A 500 26.21 -25.73 32.62
N ARG A 501 26.04 -26.83 33.38
CA ARG A 501 26.30 -26.86 34.83
C ARG A 501 27.71 -27.33 35.22
N VAL A 502 28.46 -27.95 34.31
CA VAL A 502 29.79 -28.49 34.62
C VAL A 502 30.87 -27.42 34.43
N HIS A 503 31.52 -27.03 35.54
CA HIS A 503 32.72 -26.19 35.57
C HIS A 503 33.88 -26.95 36.24
N GLY A 504 35.11 -26.74 35.78
CA GLY A 504 36.34 -27.35 36.32
C GLY A 504 37.14 -28.18 35.30
N ASP A 505 38.24 -28.79 35.76
CA ASP A 505 39.30 -29.41 34.92
C ASP A 505 38.84 -30.56 34.01
N ASN A 506 37.65 -31.11 34.25
CA ASN A 506 37.06 -32.16 33.42
C ASN A 506 36.01 -31.63 32.42
N ALA A 507 35.77 -30.32 32.36
CA ALA A 507 34.71 -29.72 31.54
C ALA A 507 34.89 -29.99 30.05
N ASP A 508 36.12 -30.03 29.55
CA ASP A 508 36.38 -30.30 28.13
C ASP A 508 36.19 -31.77 27.76
N ILE A 509 36.53 -32.69 28.67
CA ILE A 509 36.25 -34.13 28.51
C ILE A 509 34.73 -34.36 28.52
N VAL A 510 34.00 -33.75 29.46
CA VAL A 510 32.53 -33.86 29.56
C VAL A 510 31.85 -33.22 28.34
N LYS A 511 32.32 -32.05 27.87
CA LYS A 511 31.85 -31.42 26.62
C LYS A 511 32.06 -32.32 25.42
N GLN A 512 33.21 -32.99 25.34
CA GLN A 512 33.54 -33.85 24.22
C GLN A 512 32.71 -35.14 24.24
N ILE A 513 32.48 -35.73 25.42
CA ILE A 513 31.58 -36.88 25.59
C ILE A 513 30.15 -36.51 25.21
N ILE A 514 29.63 -35.37 25.67
CA ILE A 514 28.26 -34.96 25.36
C ILE A 514 28.11 -34.59 23.88
N ARG A 515 29.12 -33.98 23.25
CA ARG A 515 29.14 -33.78 21.79
C ARG A 515 29.14 -35.11 21.03
N ASP A 516 29.95 -36.08 21.47
CA ASP A 516 30.00 -37.40 20.86
C ASP A 516 28.72 -38.22 21.10
N LEU A 517 28.03 -37.98 22.21
CA LEU A 517 26.74 -38.56 22.57
C LEU A 517 25.62 -37.98 21.71
N ILE A 518 25.54 -36.65 21.59
CA ILE A 518 24.63 -35.94 20.68
C ILE A 518 24.92 -36.36 19.24
N LYS A 519 26.20 -36.50 18.85
CA LYS A 519 26.60 -36.94 17.53
C LYS A 519 26.21 -38.39 17.28
N LYS A 520 26.44 -39.32 18.20
CA LYS A 520 26.07 -40.73 18.05
C LYS A 520 24.55 -40.92 18.03
N VAL A 521 23.80 -40.21 18.89
CA VAL A 521 22.33 -40.14 18.83
C VAL A 521 21.88 -39.62 17.46
N LYS A 522 22.48 -38.52 16.98
CA LYS A 522 22.20 -37.99 15.65
C LYS A 522 22.62 -38.94 14.53
N ASP A 523 23.71 -39.68 14.65
CA ASP A 523 24.23 -40.58 13.61
C ASP A 523 23.40 -41.87 13.52
N GLU A 524 22.92 -42.40 14.64
CA GLU A 524 21.94 -43.49 14.67
C GLU A 524 20.60 -43.04 14.06
N LEU A 525 20.17 -41.80 14.33
CA LEU A 525 18.98 -41.19 13.71
C LEU A 525 19.20 -40.82 12.22
N LYS A 526 20.42 -40.43 11.83
CA LYS A 526 20.83 -40.06 10.46
C LYS A 526 21.27 -41.23 9.60
N SER A 527 21.31 -42.45 10.14
CA SER A 527 21.39 -43.64 9.31
C SER A 527 20.20 -43.74 8.33
N GLY A 528 19.16 -42.92 8.51
CA GLY A 528 18.33 -42.36 7.43
C GLY A 528 18.61 -40.87 7.16
N ILE A 529 19.52 -40.59 6.21
CA ILE A 529 19.61 -39.37 5.36
C ILE A 529 20.27 -38.07 5.94
N SER A 530 21.15 -37.47 5.11
CA SER A 530 22.10 -36.33 5.33
C SER A 530 21.52 -34.93 4.93
N LYS A 531 22.01 -33.72 5.29
CA LYS A 531 23.37 -33.09 5.17
C LYS A 531 23.46 -31.70 5.93
N ARG A 532 24.64 -31.05 5.90
CA ARG A 532 25.24 -30.02 6.83
C ARG A 532 24.84 -28.53 6.63
N SER A 533 25.04 -27.67 7.65
CA SER A 533 25.00 -26.18 7.57
C SER A 533 26.27 -25.51 8.11
N VAL A 534 26.74 -24.42 7.47
CA VAL A 534 27.92 -23.60 7.85
C VAL A 534 27.63 -22.72 9.09
N ASP A 535 28.61 -22.54 9.98
CA ASP A 535 28.51 -21.75 11.21
C ASP A 535 28.54 -20.22 10.97
N PHE A 536 27.87 -19.44 11.82
CA PHE A 536 27.71 -17.99 11.64
C PHE A 536 28.93 -17.19 12.12
N ASP A 537 29.59 -17.65 13.18
CA ASP A 537 30.77 -16.96 13.70
C ASP A 537 31.98 -17.16 12.79
N GLU A 538 32.08 -18.32 12.15
CA GLU A 538 33.05 -18.56 11.08
C GLU A 538 32.88 -17.55 9.92
N LEU A 539 31.63 -17.24 9.54
CA LEU A 539 31.33 -16.26 8.50
C LEU A 539 31.71 -14.83 8.92
N LYS A 540 31.42 -14.43 10.16
CA LYS A 540 31.83 -13.12 10.71
C LYS A 540 33.34 -12.94 10.68
N ASN A 541 34.07 -13.94 11.13
CA ASN A 541 35.53 -13.87 11.22
C ASN A 541 36.17 -13.80 9.83
N LYS A 542 35.67 -14.58 8.85
CA LYS A 542 36.14 -14.52 7.46
C LYS A 542 35.86 -13.18 6.79
N LEU A 543 34.73 -12.54 7.08
CA LEU A 543 34.40 -11.20 6.57
C LEU A 543 35.31 -10.12 7.16
N LYS A 544 35.66 -10.20 8.45
CA LYS A 544 36.63 -9.29 9.07
C LYS A 544 38.02 -9.43 8.46
N GLU A 545 38.49 -10.67 8.33
CA GLU A 545 39.80 -10.97 7.75
C GLU A 545 39.91 -10.48 6.30
N TYR A 546 38.84 -10.60 5.52
CA TYR A 546 38.78 -10.08 4.14
C TYR A 546 38.94 -8.55 4.08
N LEU A 547 38.23 -7.82 4.95
CA LEU A 547 38.34 -6.36 5.05
C LEU A 547 39.73 -5.91 5.52
N GLU A 548 40.42 -6.75 6.29
CA GLU A 548 41.76 -6.46 6.78
C GLU A 548 42.85 -6.70 5.73
N ASN A 549 42.77 -7.81 5.01
CA ASN A 549 43.87 -8.31 4.19
C ASN A 549 43.75 -7.97 2.70
N LYS A 550 42.53 -7.75 2.17
CA LYS A 550 42.31 -7.69 0.71
C LYS A 550 41.92 -6.31 0.17
N VAL A 551 41.56 -5.36 1.04
CA VAL A 551 41.19 -3.99 0.62
C VAL A 551 41.97 -2.93 1.40
N PRO A 552 43.31 -2.91 1.34
CA PRO A 552 44.14 -1.98 2.12
C PRO A 552 44.00 -0.51 1.69
N GLN A 553 43.42 -0.26 0.52
CA GLN A 553 43.24 1.07 -0.07
C GLN A 553 41.94 1.74 0.36
N LEU A 554 41.08 1.04 1.12
CA LEU A 554 39.85 1.59 1.67
C LEU A 554 40.20 2.60 2.76
N GLN A 555 39.60 3.79 2.71
CA GLN A 555 39.82 4.80 3.76
C GLN A 555 39.47 4.23 5.15
N ALA A 556 40.33 4.49 6.14
CA ALA A 556 40.23 3.91 7.49
C ALA A 556 38.85 4.12 8.15
N GLN A 557 38.21 5.27 7.88
CA GLN A 557 36.88 5.59 8.39
C GLN A 557 35.77 4.67 7.85
N ILE A 558 35.85 4.25 6.58
CA ILE A 558 34.88 3.32 5.96
C ILE A 558 35.05 1.91 6.54
N LYS A 559 36.30 1.50 6.77
CA LYS A 559 36.63 0.19 7.34
C LYS A 559 36.12 0.04 8.77
N GLU A 560 36.26 1.07 9.60
CA GLU A 560 35.73 1.07 10.97
C GLU A 560 34.20 1.02 11.01
N GLN A 561 33.52 1.74 10.11
CA GLN A 561 32.06 1.69 10.05
C GLN A 561 31.53 0.31 9.64
N LEU A 562 32.19 -0.36 8.68
CA LEU A 562 31.80 -1.72 8.26
C LEU A 562 32.09 -2.78 9.33
N LYS A 563 33.21 -2.68 10.04
CA LYS A 563 33.53 -3.56 11.18
C LYS A 563 32.49 -3.44 12.29
N ALA A 564 32.11 -2.20 12.65
CA ALA A 564 31.09 -1.96 13.67
C ALA A 564 29.73 -2.59 13.31
N VAL A 565 29.40 -2.69 12.03
CA VAL A 565 28.17 -3.37 11.57
C VAL A 565 28.30 -4.89 11.66
N ILE A 566 29.45 -5.45 11.30
CA ILE A 566 29.72 -6.89 11.41
C ILE A 566 29.63 -7.35 12.86
N ASP A 567 30.19 -6.57 13.78
CA ASP A 567 30.20 -6.86 15.22
C ASP A 567 28.82 -6.77 15.86
N LYS A 568 27.99 -5.84 15.39
CA LYS A 568 26.63 -5.63 15.91
C LYS A 568 25.60 -6.63 15.39
N ALA A 569 25.91 -7.38 14.33
CA ALA A 569 24.97 -8.31 13.73
C ALA A 569 24.79 -9.58 14.58
N GLN A 570 23.54 -9.99 14.88
CA GLN A 570 23.25 -11.17 15.71
C GLN A 570 22.80 -12.39 14.89
N SER A 571 22.57 -12.23 13.58
CA SER A 571 22.25 -13.33 12.66
C SER A 571 22.80 -13.09 11.26
N LYS A 572 22.88 -14.14 10.43
CA LYS A 572 23.33 -14.05 9.02
C LYS A 572 22.51 -13.03 8.23
N PHE A 573 21.19 -13.02 8.43
CA PHE A 573 20.29 -12.13 7.72
C PHE A 573 20.46 -10.67 8.17
N GLN A 574 20.60 -10.43 9.48
CA GLN A 574 20.85 -9.09 10.02
C GLN A 574 22.20 -8.54 9.58
N LEU A 575 23.23 -9.40 9.53
CA LEU A 575 24.55 -9.06 9.02
C LEU A 575 24.46 -8.55 7.58
N ILE A 576 23.78 -9.30 6.70
CA ILE A 576 23.62 -8.92 5.29
C ILE A 576 22.84 -7.61 5.16
N ARG A 577 21.72 -7.47 5.89
CA ARG A 577 20.85 -6.29 5.80
C ARG A 577 21.54 -5.01 6.24
N GLU A 578 22.15 -5.00 7.42
CA GLU A 578 22.79 -3.80 7.96
C GLU A 578 24.08 -3.49 7.18
N PHE A 579 24.81 -4.50 6.72
CA PHE A 579 25.98 -4.30 5.88
C PHE A 579 25.62 -3.61 4.56
N ILE A 580 24.57 -4.08 3.86
CA ILE A 580 24.09 -3.44 2.62
C ILE A 580 23.63 -2.01 2.87
N LYS A 581 22.92 -1.76 3.98
CA LYS A 581 22.42 -0.43 4.33
C LYS A 581 23.57 0.56 4.57
N THR A 582 24.59 0.17 5.35
CA THR A 582 25.75 1.02 5.64
C THR A 582 26.57 1.26 4.38
N VAL A 583 26.81 0.23 3.57
CA VAL A 583 27.43 0.36 2.24
C VAL A 583 26.66 1.35 1.36
N TRP A 584 25.32 1.25 1.31
CA TRP A 584 24.48 2.14 0.51
C TRP A 584 24.56 3.58 1.00
N GLN A 585 24.57 3.82 2.31
CA GLN A 585 24.74 5.15 2.88
C GLN A 585 26.09 5.78 2.51
N MET A 586 27.17 4.99 2.53
CA MET A 586 28.51 5.46 2.14
C MET A 586 28.65 5.66 0.62
N SER A 587 27.88 4.94 -0.19
CA SER A 587 27.90 5.05 -1.66
C SER A 587 27.40 6.39 -2.20
N LYS A 588 26.73 7.19 -1.36
CA LYS A 588 26.28 8.54 -1.76
C LYS A 588 27.45 9.51 -1.98
N ASP A 589 28.54 9.33 -1.25
CA ASP A 589 29.68 10.25 -1.29
C ASP A 589 30.89 9.67 -2.06
N LYS A 590 31.00 8.33 -2.15
CA LYS A 590 32.13 7.62 -2.79
C LYS A 590 31.69 6.42 -3.63
N LYS A 591 30.75 6.69 -4.54
CA LYS A 591 29.99 5.70 -5.31
C LYS A 591 30.84 4.64 -6.00
N ASP A 592 31.91 5.03 -6.69
CA ASP A 592 32.65 4.11 -7.56
C ASP A 592 33.55 3.14 -6.79
N GLU A 593 34.16 3.59 -5.68
CA GLU A 593 34.95 2.74 -4.78
C GLU A 593 34.06 1.74 -4.04
N VAL A 594 32.90 2.18 -3.56
CA VAL A 594 31.96 1.33 -2.82
C VAL A 594 31.33 0.27 -3.73
N VAL A 595 30.97 0.62 -4.97
CA VAL A 595 30.42 -0.33 -5.94
C VAL A 595 31.43 -1.42 -6.29
N LYS A 596 32.72 -1.10 -6.39
CA LYS A 596 33.78 -2.08 -6.69
C LYS A 596 33.91 -3.12 -5.57
N VAL A 597 33.97 -2.67 -4.31
CA VAL A 597 34.09 -3.54 -3.13
C VAL A 597 32.88 -4.46 -2.95
N VAL A 598 31.67 -3.95 -3.22
CA VAL A 598 30.43 -4.73 -3.14
C VAL A 598 30.38 -5.83 -4.20
N LYS A 599 30.82 -5.52 -5.43
CA LYS A 599 30.89 -6.52 -6.50
C LYS A 599 31.87 -7.65 -6.15
N GLU A 600 33.04 -7.32 -5.62
CA GLU A 600 34.04 -8.31 -5.21
C GLU A 600 33.54 -9.21 -4.05
N LEU A 601 32.83 -8.63 -3.07
CA LEU A 601 32.24 -9.38 -1.95
C LEU A 601 31.09 -10.30 -2.37
N ILE A 602 30.21 -9.84 -3.25
CA ILE A 602 29.11 -10.66 -3.80
C ILE A 602 29.67 -11.85 -4.58
N GLU A 603 30.73 -11.64 -5.36
CA GLU A 603 31.36 -12.71 -6.12
C GLU A 603 32.00 -13.78 -5.22
N GLN A 604 32.57 -13.38 -4.07
CA GLN A 604 33.12 -14.33 -3.08
C GLN A 604 32.05 -15.07 -2.29
N LEU A 605 30.95 -14.41 -1.90
CA LEU A 605 29.84 -15.07 -1.18
C LEU A 605 29.14 -16.13 -2.04
N LYS A 606 29.13 -15.97 -3.37
CA LYS A 606 28.68 -17.01 -4.29
C LYS A 606 29.57 -18.26 -4.28
N ASN A 607 30.85 -18.11 -3.95
CA ASN A 607 31.83 -19.19 -3.87
C ASN A 607 31.88 -19.88 -2.49
N PHE A 608 31.04 -19.46 -1.53
CA PHE A 608 30.98 -19.99 -0.17
C PHE A 608 29.87 -21.06 0.07
N ASN A 609 29.21 -21.51 -0.99
CA ASN A 609 28.23 -22.62 -0.96
C ASN A 609 28.87 -23.97 -1.32
#